data_AF-A0A512RFJ9-F1
#
_entry.id   AF-A0A512RFJ9-F1
#
_cell.length_a   1.000
_cell.length_b   1.000
_cell.length_c   1.000
_cell.angle_alpha   90.00
_cell.angle_beta   90.00
_cell.angle_gamma   90.00
#
_symmetry.space_group_name_H-M   'P 1'
#
loop_
_entity.id
_entity.type
_entity.pdbx_description
1 polymer ?
#
loop_
_entity_poly.entity_id
_entity_poly.type
_entity_poly.pdbx_seq_one_letter_code
_entity_poly.pdbx_strand_id
1 'polypeptide(L)'
;MQKSKTTVKANLFTSAKKTTPVKETKSKVISLTITPELEKHVKAYVEAKSQCKNWDAKLSIEEGFIKDKARDLYLEEYKKQGRNIGSFKLGDVTVSIQDRYPKMTDDVATIIAENFPGVIESDTEYLFNQEILKKHIEVISDALQNAEGIPEADLAVLIEAKETVNVKKGTIDTLAQYGEQMTDLFYAIAPIVSMR
;
A
#
# COMPACT_ATOMS: atom_id res chain seq x y z
N MET A 1 -33.65 -47.91 -9.27
CA MET A 1 -32.37 -47.27 -8.88
C MET A 1 -32.23 -45.96 -9.66
N GLN A 2 -32.66 -44.84 -9.07
CA GLN A 2 -32.48 -43.51 -9.65
C GLN A 2 -31.08 -42.99 -9.29
N LYS A 3 -30.27 -42.66 -10.29
CA LYS A 3 -28.99 -41.98 -10.12
C LYS A 3 -29.25 -40.47 -10.00
N SER A 4 -29.04 -39.92 -8.81
CA SER A 4 -29.02 -38.48 -8.55
C SER A 4 -27.81 -37.84 -9.23
N LYS A 5 -28.06 -36.85 -10.11
CA LYS A 5 -27.03 -35.97 -10.67
C LYS A 5 -26.65 -34.93 -9.62
N THR A 6 -25.45 -35.01 -9.08
CA THR A 6 -24.87 -33.96 -8.23
C THR A 6 -24.33 -32.86 -9.13
N THR A 7 -25.03 -31.73 -9.20
CA THR A 7 -24.55 -30.50 -9.82
C THR A 7 -23.44 -29.92 -8.94
N VAL A 8 -22.19 -30.02 -9.40
CA VAL A 8 -21.03 -29.41 -8.74
C VAL A 8 -21.15 -27.89 -8.86
N LYS A 9 -21.65 -27.21 -7.82
CA LYS A 9 -21.60 -25.75 -7.71
C LYS A 9 -20.14 -25.30 -7.58
N ALA A 10 -19.75 -24.28 -8.34
CA ALA A 10 -18.38 -23.79 -8.39
C ALA A 10 -17.95 -23.10 -7.07
N ASN A 11 -16.69 -23.29 -6.68
CA ASN A 11 -16.10 -22.79 -5.44
C ASN A 11 -15.89 -21.25 -5.50
N LEU A 12 -16.41 -20.51 -4.52
CA LEU A 12 -16.43 -19.03 -4.48
C LEU A 12 -15.06 -18.37 -4.58
N PHE A 13 -13.99 -19.11 -4.29
CA PHE A 13 -12.63 -18.62 -4.30
C PHE A 13 -11.80 -19.10 -5.50
N THR A 14 -12.34 -20.00 -6.32
CA THR A 14 -11.70 -20.40 -7.58
C THR A 14 -11.82 -19.35 -8.68
N SER A 15 -12.73 -18.39 -8.52
CA SER A 15 -12.90 -17.19 -9.34
C SER A 15 -11.92 -16.05 -8.98
N ALA A 16 -10.97 -16.27 -8.06
CA ALA A 16 -10.18 -15.19 -7.44
C ALA A 16 -8.70 -15.56 -7.18
N LYS A 17 -8.11 -16.49 -7.95
CA LYS A 17 -6.78 -17.11 -7.65
C LYS A 17 -5.63 -16.07 -7.60
N LYS A 18 -4.85 -15.88 -6.51
CA LYS A 18 -3.86 -16.72 -5.75
C LYS A 18 -2.49 -16.89 -6.48
N THR A 19 -1.26 -16.70 -5.95
CA THR A 19 -0.63 -16.67 -4.59
C THR A 19 0.87 -16.20 -4.62
N THR A 20 1.51 -15.95 -3.46
CA THR A 20 2.99 -15.97 -3.27
C THR A 20 3.39 -16.43 -1.85
N PRO A 21 4.57 -17.06 -1.66
CA PRO A 21 5.37 -16.98 -0.42
C PRO A 21 6.81 -16.49 -0.64
N VAL A 22 7.43 -16.02 0.45
CA VAL A 22 8.71 -15.28 0.52
C VAL A 22 9.83 -16.13 1.11
N LYS A 23 11.09 -15.97 0.63
CA LYS A 23 12.26 -15.76 1.53
C LYS A 23 13.47 -15.11 0.86
N GLU A 24 14.25 -14.44 1.69
CA GLU A 24 15.46 -13.64 1.43
C GLU A 24 16.71 -14.50 1.27
N THR A 25 17.68 -13.97 0.51
CA THR A 25 19.11 -14.24 0.74
C THR A 25 19.91 -12.96 0.47
N LYS A 26 20.76 -12.54 1.42
CA LYS A 26 21.67 -11.40 1.29
C LYS A 26 22.76 -11.74 0.26
N SER A 27 22.77 -11.02 -0.86
CA SER A 27 23.84 -11.12 -1.86
C SER A 27 24.97 -10.13 -1.56
N LYS A 28 26.20 -10.61 -1.77
CA LYS A 28 27.44 -9.81 -1.76
C LYS A 28 27.40 -8.87 -2.97
N VAL A 29 27.62 -7.57 -2.75
CA VAL A 29 27.61 -6.57 -3.84
C VAL A 29 28.79 -6.85 -4.77
N ILE A 30 28.51 -7.12 -6.03
CA ILE A 30 29.53 -7.32 -7.08
C ILE A 30 29.70 -5.98 -7.80
N SER A 31 30.95 -5.52 -7.92
CA SER A 31 31.27 -4.34 -8.72
C SER A 31 31.34 -4.73 -10.20
N LEU A 32 30.52 -4.08 -11.02
CA LEU A 32 30.59 -4.23 -12.48
C LEU A 32 31.59 -3.23 -13.04
N THR A 33 32.36 -3.64 -14.04
CA THR A 33 33.18 -2.72 -14.83
C THR A 33 32.25 -1.80 -15.60
N ILE A 34 32.44 -0.48 -15.43
CA ILE A 34 31.65 0.54 -16.11
C ILE A 34 32.49 1.24 -17.19
N THR A 35 31.84 1.73 -18.24
CA THR A 35 32.50 2.55 -19.24
C THR A 35 32.86 3.92 -18.66
N PRO A 36 33.89 4.63 -19.20
CA PRO A 36 34.24 5.97 -18.75
C PRO A 36 33.06 6.96 -18.85
N GLU A 37 32.21 6.78 -19.86
CA GLU A 37 30.98 7.55 -20.03
C GLU A 37 30.01 7.33 -18.87
N LEU A 38 29.73 6.07 -18.52
CA LEU A 38 28.84 5.74 -17.40
C LEU A 38 29.42 6.22 -16.07
N GLU A 39 30.74 6.14 -15.88
CA GLU A 39 31.41 6.65 -14.67
C GLU A 39 31.17 8.15 -14.46
N LYS A 40 31.26 8.95 -15.52
CA LYS A 40 30.97 10.39 -15.47
C LYS A 40 29.53 10.65 -15.01
N HIS A 41 28.56 9.91 -15.55
CA HIS A 41 27.16 10.05 -15.18
C HIS A 41 26.88 9.59 -13.74
N VAL A 42 27.52 8.51 -13.27
CA VAL A 42 27.41 8.05 -11.88
C VAL A 42 27.92 9.12 -10.90
N LYS A 43 29.04 9.76 -11.18
CA LYS A 43 29.58 10.86 -10.34
C LYS A 43 28.62 12.04 -10.26
N ALA A 44 28.12 12.50 -11.42
CA ALA A 44 27.15 13.60 -11.49
C ALA A 44 25.85 13.26 -10.74
N TYR A 45 25.36 12.03 -10.84
CA TYR A 45 24.19 11.56 -10.10
C TYR A 45 24.40 11.62 -8.58
N VAL A 46 25.54 11.14 -8.07
CA VAL A 46 25.84 11.15 -6.63
C VAL A 46 25.91 12.59 -6.08
N GLU A 47 26.55 13.50 -6.82
CA GLU A 47 26.64 14.91 -6.44
C GLU A 47 25.25 15.58 -6.42
N ALA A 48 24.48 15.45 -7.50
CA ALA A 48 23.14 16.01 -7.58
C ALA A 48 22.23 15.48 -6.45
N LYS A 49 22.29 14.18 -6.17
CA LYS A 49 21.52 13.55 -5.08
C LYS A 49 21.89 14.08 -3.71
N SER A 50 23.18 14.37 -3.47
CA SER A 50 23.64 15.00 -2.23
C SER A 50 23.05 16.39 -2.08
N GLN A 51 23.05 17.19 -3.14
CA GLN A 51 22.45 18.53 -3.13
C GLN A 51 20.94 18.49 -2.90
N CYS A 52 20.21 17.59 -3.57
CA CYS A 52 18.77 17.42 -3.34
C CYS A 52 18.47 17.12 -1.87
N LYS A 53 19.20 16.18 -1.24
CA LYS A 53 19.02 15.89 0.19
C LYS A 53 19.19 17.11 1.08
N ASN A 54 20.15 17.98 0.78
CA ASN A 54 20.37 19.21 1.55
C ASN A 54 19.21 20.19 1.37
N TRP A 55 18.70 20.34 0.14
CA TRP A 55 17.54 21.20 -0.15
C TRP A 55 16.25 20.66 0.45
N ASP A 56 16.01 19.35 0.38
CA ASP A 56 14.87 18.67 1.00
C ASP A 56 14.89 18.85 2.52
N ALA A 57 16.07 18.74 3.16
CA ALA A 57 16.20 18.98 4.59
C ALA A 57 15.86 20.43 4.97
N LYS A 58 16.37 21.41 4.21
CA LYS A 58 16.03 22.83 4.41
C LYS A 58 14.54 23.08 4.21
N LEU A 59 13.96 22.56 3.14
CA LEU A 59 12.53 22.68 2.85
C LEU A 59 11.68 22.10 3.98
N SER A 60 12.04 20.92 4.49
CA SER A 60 11.34 20.26 5.61
C SER A 60 11.33 21.12 6.89
N ILE A 61 12.45 21.81 7.18
CA ILE A 61 12.54 22.74 8.32
C ILE A 61 11.57 23.91 8.14
N GLU A 62 11.62 24.58 6.98
CA GLU A 62 10.75 25.72 6.70
C GLU A 62 9.27 25.33 6.66
N GLU A 63 8.95 24.18 6.06
CA GLU A 63 7.59 23.64 6.04
C GLU A 63 7.07 23.35 7.45
N GLY A 64 7.91 22.81 8.34
CA GLY A 64 7.54 22.58 9.73
C GLY A 64 7.13 23.89 10.42
N PHE A 65 7.99 24.91 10.32
CA PHE A 65 7.72 26.23 10.89
C PHE A 65 6.43 26.86 10.32
N ILE A 66 6.25 26.84 9.00
CA ILE A 66 5.05 27.37 8.34
C ILE A 66 3.80 26.62 8.80
N LYS A 67 3.83 25.28 8.84
CA LYS A 67 2.68 24.46 9.25
C LYS A 67 2.27 24.75 10.69
N ASP A 68 3.24 24.90 11.59
CA ASP A 68 2.94 25.22 12.99
C ASP A 68 2.26 26.58 13.13
N LYS A 69 2.78 27.63 12.47
CA LYS A 69 2.16 28.96 12.49
C LYS A 69 0.83 29.03 11.75
N ALA A 70 0.68 28.27 10.68
CA ALA A 70 -0.57 28.19 9.94
C ALA A 70 -1.71 27.63 10.80
N ARG A 71 -1.43 26.65 11.68
CA ARG A 71 -2.44 26.10 12.61
C ARG A 71 -2.90 27.14 13.62
N ASP A 72 -1.96 27.90 14.21
CA ASP A 72 -2.29 28.97 15.16
C ASP A 72 -3.22 30.01 14.51
N LEU A 73 -2.83 30.52 13.34
CA LEU A 73 -3.61 31.50 12.58
C LEU A 73 -4.98 30.97 12.14
N TYR A 74 -5.04 29.71 11.71
CA TYR A 74 -6.31 29.07 11.36
C TYR A 74 -7.26 29.01 12.56
N LEU A 75 -6.77 28.62 13.74
CA LEU A 75 -7.59 28.54 14.96
C LEU A 75 -8.06 29.92 15.43
N GLU A 76 -7.22 30.94 15.35
CA GLU A 76 -7.61 32.33 15.64
C GLU A 76 -8.76 32.79 14.75
N GLU A 77 -8.68 32.51 13.45
CA GLU A 77 -9.70 32.93 12.49
C GLU A 77 -10.97 32.09 12.61
N TYR A 78 -10.85 30.78 12.86
CA TYR A 78 -11.98 29.91 13.16
C TYR A 78 -12.76 30.42 14.37
N LYS A 79 -12.07 30.86 15.45
CA LYS A 79 -12.72 31.43 16.64
C LYS A 79 -13.50 32.71 16.32
N LYS A 80 -13.03 33.53 15.38
CA LYS A 80 -13.73 34.76 14.98
C LYS A 80 -14.95 34.48 14.10
N GLN A 81 -14.82 33.57 13.14
CA GLN A 81 -15.87 33.30 12.16
C GLN A 81 -16.88 32.24 12.62
N GLY A 82 -16.51 31.41 13.60
CA GLY A 82 -17.32 30.30 14.11
C GLY A 82 -17.52 29.16 13.09
N ARG A 83 -16.68 29.08 12.05
CA ARG A 83 -16.79 28.09 10.97
C ARG A 83 -15.44 27.80 10.32
N ASN A 84 -15.35 26.67 9.62
CA ASN A 84 -14.20 26.32 8.80
C ASN A 84 -14.00 27.35 7.68
N ILE A 85 -12.81 27.92 7.59
CA ILE A 85 -12.46 28.96 6.61
C ILE A 85 -11.90 28.40 5.30
N GLY A 86 -11.73 27.08 5.20
CA GLY A 86 -11.19 26.39 4.04
C GLY A 86 -9.70 26.65 3.84
N SER A 87 -9.32 26.94 2.60
CA SER A 87 -7.93 27.27 2.25
C SER A 87 -7.68 28.77 2.44
N PHE A 88 -6.50 29.12 2.95
CA PHE A 88 -6.09 30.50 3.20
C PHE A 88 -4.67 30.74 2.69
N LYS A 89 -4.31 32.00 2.49
CA LYS A 89 -2.99 32.40 1.98
C LYS A 89 -2.08 32.88 3.11
N LEU A 90 -0.82 32.46 3.05
CA LEU A 90 0.30 32.98 3.82
C LEU A 90 1.34 33.50 2.84
N GLY A 91 1.22 34.78 2.46
CA GLY A 91 2.00 35.36 1.35
C GLY A 91 1.69 34.63 0.04
N ASP A 92 2.72 34.05 -0.57
CA ASP A 92 2.62 33.31 -1.84
C ASP A 92 2.23 31.83 -1.66
N VAL A 93 2.12 31.34 -0.41
CA VAL A 93 1.76 29.95 -0.11
C VAL A 93 0.27 29.85 0.20
N THR A 94 -0.42 28.88 -0.42
CA THR A 94 -1.79 28.52 -0.05
C THR A 94 -1.74 27.32 0.90
N VAL A 95 -2.38 27.45 2.05
CA VAL A 95 -2.47 26.40 3.07
C VAL A 95 -3.93 25.99 3.23
N SER A 96 -4.15 24.68 3.43
CA SER A 96 -5.47 24.12 3.72
C SER A 96 -5.36 23.18 4.91
N ILE A 97 -6.25 23.31 5.89
CA ILE A 97 -6.43 22.31 6.94
C ILE A 97 -7.44 21.28 6.41
N GLN A 98 -7.01 20.01 6.33
CA GLN A 98 -7.81 18.91 5.78
C GLN A 98 -8.41 18.06 6.90
N ASP A 99 -9.59 17.52 6.64
CA ASP A 99 -10.25 16.53 7.48
C ASP A 99 -9.67 15.14 7.21
N ARG A 100 -8.40 14.96 7.54
CA ARG A 100 -7.66 13.70 7.41
C ARG A 100 -6.69 13.59 8.58
N TYR A 101 -6.78 12.50 9.32
CA TYR A 101 -6.01 12.28 10.53
C TYR A 101 -5.04 11.12 10.34
N PRO A 102 -3.83 11.20 10.91
CA PRO A 102 -2.95 10.03 10.98
C PRO A 102 -3.59 8.95 11.87
N LYS A 103 -3.09 7.72 11.75
CA LYS A 103 -3.46 6.67 12.70
C LYS A 103 -3.08 7.13 14.11
N MET A 104 -4.06 7.09 15.01
CA MET A 104 -3.91 7.45 16.40
C MET A 104 -3.40 6.26 17.20
N THR A 105 -2.65 6.51 18.27
CA THR A 105 -2.30 5.48 19.26
C THR A 105 -3.39 5.36 20.30
N ASP A 106 -3.52 4.17 20.91
CA ASP A 106 -4.56 3.89 21.91
C ASP A 106 -4.52 4.86 23.10
N ASP A 107 -3.32 5.24 23.56
CA ASP A 107 -3.14 6.21 24.65
C ASP A 107 -3.75 7.58 24.30
N VAL A 108 -3.50 8.08 23.09
CA VAL A 108 -4.01 9.38 22.63
C VAL A 108 -5.52 9.30 22.39
N ALA A 109 -6.00 8.20 21.83
CA ALA A 109 -7.43 7.97 21.62
C ALA A 109 -8.20 7.98 22.94
N THR A 110 -7.64 7.36 23.98
CA THR A 110 -8.22 7.35 25.33
C THR A 110 -8.33 8.77 25.89
N ILE A 111 -7.25 9.54 25.84
CA ILE A 111 -7.24 10.94 26.32
C ILE A 111 -8.27 11.79 25.55
N ILE A 112 -8.38 11.63 24.24
CA ILE A 112 -9.33 12.39 23.44
C ILE A 112 -10.77 11.96 23.75
N ALA A 113 -11.04 10.66 23.87
CA ALA A 113 -12.38 10.15 24.19
C ALA A 113 -12.87 10.63 25.56
N GLU A 114 -11.96 10.72 26.56
CA GLU A 114 -12.27 11.22 27.89
C GLU A 114 -12.59 12.72 27.90
N ASN A 115 -11.82 13.53 27.16
CA ASN A 115 -11.95 15.00 27.18
C ASN A 115 -12.93 15.55 26.13
N PHE A 116 -13.14 14.83 25.04
CA PHE A 116 -13.93 15.23 23.88
C PHE A 116 -14.84 14.08 23.41
N PRO A 117 -15.91 13.78 24.16
CA PRO A 117 -16.80 12.67 23.84
C PRO A 117 -17.45 12.84 22.47
N GLY A 118 -17.49 11.77 21.68
CA GLY A 118 -18.09 11.73 20.35
C GLY A 118 -17.14 12.09 19.19
N VAL A 119 -15.85 12.39 19.46
CA VAL A 119 -14.85 12.67 18.42
C VAL A 119 -14.20 11.40 17.86
N ILE A 120 -14.10 10.35 18.68
CA ILE A 120 -13.45 9.09 18.30
C ILE A 120 -14.51 8.11 17.77
N GLU A 121 -14.27 7.61 16.57
CA GLU A 121 -14.98 6.48 15.97
C GLU A 121 -14.02 5.30 15.84
N SER A 122 -14.50 4.09 16.14
CA SER A 122 -13.69 2.87 16.09
C SER A 122 -14.30 1.88 15.10
N ASP A 123 -13.65 1.73 13.96
CA ASP A 123 -13.96 0.68 13.00
C ASP A 123 -13.07 -0.53 13.22
N THR A 124 -13.68 -1.72 13.28
CA THR A 124 -12.94 -2.99 13.35
C THR A 124 -12.99 -3.65 11.98
N GLU A 125 -11.84 -3.74 11.33
CA GLU A 125 -11.68 -4.48 10.08
C GLU A 125 -11.35 -5.96 10.37
N TYR A 126 -12.16 -6.88 9.85
CA TYR A 126 -11.91 -8.31 9.96
C TYR A 126 -11.23 -8.83 8.70
N LEU A 127 -10.03 -9.38 8.85
CA LEU A 127 -9.24 -9.92 7.74
C LEU A 127 -9.03 -11.42 7.90
N PHE A 128 -9.17 -12.17 6.81
CA PHE A 128 -8.76 -13.58 6.79
C PHE A 128 -7.24 -13.69 6.72
N ASN A 129 -6.67 -14.58 7.54
CA ASN A 129 -5.31 -15.03 7.34
C ASN A 129 -5.21 -15.78 5.99
N GLN A 130 -4.43 -15.24 5.07
CA GLN A 130 -4.36 -15.73 3.69
C GLN A 130 -3.83 -17.16 3.56
N GLU A 131 -2.87 -17.57 4.41
CA GLU A 131 -2.32 -18.92 4.36
C GLU A 131 -3.33 -19.96 4.84
N ILE A 132 -4.05 -19.64 5.91
CA ILE A 132 -5.10 -20.51 6.47
C ILE A 132 -6.30 -20.57 5.54
N LEU A 133 -6.76 -19.41 5.06
CA LEU A 133 -7.85 -19.32 4.09
C LEU A 133 -7.57 -20.20 2.88
N LYS A 134 -6.33 -20.18 2.35
CA LYS A 134 -5.97 -21.00 1.20
C LYS A 134 -6.14 -22.50 1.43
N LYS A 135 -5.79 -22.99 2.63
CA LYS A 135 -5.84 -24.40 3.00
C LYS A 135 -7.28 -24.89 3.18
N HIS A 136 -8.16 -24.04 3.71
CA HIS A 136 -9.52 -24.42 4.10
C HIS A 136 -10.60 -23.81 3.21
N ILE A 137 -10.21 -23.33 2.04
CA ILE A 137 -11.04 -22.44 1.24
C ILE A 137 -12.34 -23.08 0.76
N GLU A 138 -12.29 -24.37 0.46
CA GLU A 138 -13.44 -25.13 -0.02
C GLU A 138 -14.44 -25.34 1.12
N VAL A 139 -13.94 -25.70 2.31
CA VAL A 139 -14.77 -25.91 3.51
C VAL A 139 -15.39 -24.60 3.98
N ILE A 140 -14.63 -23.50 3.94
CA ILE A 140 -15.15 -22.17 4.28
C ILE A 140 -16.21 -21.74 3.25
N SER A 141 -15.98 -21.97 1.96
CA SER A 141 -16.97 -21.66 0.90
C SER A 141 -18.28 -22.44 1.11
N ASP A 142 -18.18 -23.75 1.36
CA ASP A 142 -19.35 -24.60 1.58
C ASP A 142 -20.10 -24.20 2.86
N ALA A 143 -19.38 -23.88 3.94
CA ALA A 143 -19.96 -23.37 5.18
C ALA A 143 -20.71 -22.05 4.97
N LEU A 144 -20.14 -21.11 4.19
CA LEU A 144 -20.80 -19.83 3.87
C LEU A 144 -22.03 -20.01 2.99
N GLN A 145 -21.99 -20.92 2.01
CA GLN A 145 -23.12 -21.19 1.11
C GLN A 145 -24.29 -21.88 1.81
N ASN A 146 -24.01 -22.66 2.85
CA ASN A 146 -25.03 -23.34 3.65
C ASN A 146 -25.38 -22.57 4.92
N ALA A 147 -24.85 -21.36 5.13
CA ALA A 147 -25.16 -20.53 6.28
C ALA A 147 -26.61 -20.03 6.20
N GLU A 148 -27.40 -20.36 7.21
CA GLU A 148 -28.76 -19.83 7.34
C GLU A 148 -28.73 -18.35 7.73
N GLY A 149 -29.62 -17.54 7.13
CA GLY A 149 -29.82 -16.14 7.51
C GLY A 149 -29.05 -15.11 6.66
N ILE A 150 -28.26 -15.52 5.67
CA ILE A 150 -27.64 -14.59 4.71
C ILE A 150 -28.37 -14.70 3.36
N PRO A 151 -28.93 -13.60 2.82
CA PRO A 151 -29.54 -13.61 1.49
C PRO A 151 -28.54 -14.02 0.41
N GLU A 152 -29.01 -14.75 -0.61
CA GLU A 152 -28.16 -15.19 -1.73
C GLU A 152 -27.53 -13.99 -2.49
N ALA A 153 -28.23 -12.87 -2.55
CA ALA A 153 -27.72 -11.63 -3.15
C ALA A 153 -26.51 -11.07 -2.39
N ASP A 154 -26.53 -11.11 -1.05
CA ASP A 154 -25.44 -10.63 -0.21
C ASP A 154 -24.26 -11.61 -0.23
N LEU A 155 -24.54 -12.93 -0.23
CA LEU A 155 -23.50 -13.97 -0.39
C LEU A 155 -22.71 -13.82 -1.69
N ALA A 156 -23.35 -13.35 -2.76
CA ALA A 156 -22.71 -13.15 -4.06
C ALA A 156 -21.68 -12.02 -4.07
N VAL A 157 -21.83 -11.01 -3.21
CA VAL A 157 -20.93 -9.85 -3.09
C VAL A 157 -20.09 -9.86 -1.81
N LEU A 158 -20.29 -10.86 -0.94
CA LEU A 158 -19.61 -11.01 0.35
C LEU A 158 -18.07 -11.08 0.21
N ILE A 159 -17.58 -11.61 -0.91
CA ILE A 159 -16.15 -11.78 -1.16
C ILE A 159 -15.76 -10.99 -2.41
N GLU A 160 -15.04 -9.89 -2.21
CA GLU A 160 -14.46 -9.12 -3.30
C GLU A 160 -13.09 -9.67 -3.71
N ALA A 161 -12.90 -9.88 -5.02
CA ALA A 161 -11.65 -10.37 -5.57
C ALA A 161 -10.93 -9.26 -6.35
N LYS A 162 -9.67 -9.01 -6.01
CA LYS A 162 -8.77 -8.16 -6.80
C LYS A 162 -7.68 -9.02 -7.44
N GLU A 163 -7.69 -9.13 -8.76
CA GLU A 163 -6.64 -9.83 -9.50
C GLU A 163 -5.46 -8.90 -9.78
N THR A 164 -4.25 -9.43 -9.68
CA THR A 164 -3.03 -8.72 -10.07
C THR A 164 -2.10 -9.71 -10.75
N VAL A 165 -1.84 -9.47 -12.03
CA VAL A 165 -0.86 -10.24 -12.81
C VAL A 165 0.53 -9.73 -12.46
N ASN A 166 1.37 -10.62 -11.93
CA ASN A 166 2.73 -10.28 -11.53
C ASN A 166 3.71 -11.28 -12.15
N VAL A 167 4.93 -10.82 -12.43
CA VAL A 167 6.05 -11.70 -12.74
C VAL A 167 6.39 -12.52 -11.50
N LYS A 168 6.60 -13.83 -11.67
CA LYS A 168 6.88 -14.75 -10.55
C LYS A 168 8.15 -14.31 -9.81
N LYS A 169 8.07 -14.26 -8.47
CA LYS A 169 9.24 -13.97 -7.63
C LYS A 169 10.32 -15.03 -7.84
N GLY A 170 11.56 -14.60 -7.96
CA GLY A 170 12.71 -15.46 -8.24
C GLY A 170 12.98 -15.69 -9.72
N THR A 171 12.15 -15.15 -10.64
CA THR A 171 12.42 -15.24 -12.09
C THR A 171 13.79 -14.67 -12.47
N ILE A 172 14.25 -13.60 -11.80
CA ILE A 172 15.59 -13.03 -12.01
C ILE A 172 16.69 -14.01 -11.61
N ASP A 173 16.51 -14.75 -10.52
CA ASP A 173 17.50 -15.72 -10.01
C ASP A 173 17.64 -16.94 -10.94
N THR A 174 16.63 -17.22 -11.76
CA THR A 174 16.60 -18.35 -12.70
C THR A 174 16.76 -17.94 -14.16
N LEU A 175 17.13 -16.68 -14.45
CA LEU A 175 17.25 -16.15 -15.82
C LEU A 175 18.18 -16.98 -16.72
N ALA A 176 19.27 -17.49 -16.16
CA ALA A 176 20.24 -18.29 -16.89
C ALA A 176 19.62 -19.58 -17.50
N GLN A 177 18.51 -20.08 -16.95
CA GLN A 177 17.82 -21.27 -17.46
C GLN A 177 17.20 -21.06 -18.85
N TYR A 178 17.03 -19.81 -19.28
CA TYR A 178 16.43 -19.44 -20.57
C TYR A 178 17.45 -19.26 -21.71
N GLY A 179 18.74 -19.49 -21.46
CA GLY A 179 19.79 -19.49 -22.49
C GLY A 179 19.83 -18.18 -23.31
N GLU A 180 19.79 -18.28 -24.63
CA GLU A 180 19.83 -17.12 -25.54
C GLU A 180 18.64 -16.17 -25.37
N GLN A 181 17.48 -16.68 -24.94
CA GLN A 181 16.27 -15.87 -24.72
C GLN A 181 16.30 -15.09 -23.39
N MET A 182 17.33 -15.27 -22.56
CA MET A 182 17.48 -14.59 -21.28
C MET A 182 17.39 -13.07 -21.43
N THR A 183 18.06 -12.52 -22.45
CA THR A 183 18.09 -11.08 -22.73
C THR A 183 16.69 -10.56 -23.06
N ASP A 184 16.00 -11.22 -24.00
CA ASP A 184 14.65 -10.84 -24.41
C ASP A 184 13.66 -10.93 -23.24
N LEU A 185 13.76 -11.99 -22.43
CA LEU A 185 12.94 -12.16 -21.23
C LEU A 185 13.22 -11.06 -20.19
N PHE A 186 14.48 -10.73 -19.93
CA PHE A 186 14.85 -9.67 -18.98
C PHE A 186 14.25 -8.32 -19.39
N TYR A 187 14.30 -7.98 -20.68
CA TYR A 187 13.68 -6.74 -21.16
C TYR A 187 12.15 -6.81 -21.18
N ALA A 188 11.56 -7.97 -21.54
CA ALA A 188 10.11 -8.15 -21.57
C ALA A 188 9.45 -8.03 -20.19
N ILE A 189 10.10 -8.54 -19.13
CA ILE A 189 9.58 -8.44 -17.75
C ILE A 189 9.91 -7.12 -17.07
N ALA A 190 10.76 -6.28 -17.70
CA ALA A 190 11.14 -4.94 -17.26
C ALA A 190 11.32 -4.82 -15.73
N PRO A 191 12.29 -5.55 -15.15
CA PRO A 191 12.48 -5.54 -13.69
C PRO A 191 12.79 -4.13 -13.22
N ILE A 192 12.26 -3.76 -12.06
CA ILE A 192 12.48 -2.44 -11.48
C ILE A 192 13.95 -2.30 -11.11
N VAL A 193 14.65 -1.42 -11.82
CA VAL A 193 16.00 -0.98 -11.46
C VAL A 193 15.85 0.17 -10.47
N SER A 194 16.30 -0.05 -9.23
CA SER A 194 16.29 0.99 -8.19
C SER A 194 17.71 1.44 -7.86
N MET A 195 17.90 2.74 -7.73
CA MET A 195 19.17 3.34 -7.31
C MET A 195 19.01 3.84 -5.87
N ARG A 196 19.82 3.32 -4.94
CA ARG A 196 19.80 3.76 -3.53
C ARG A 196 20.71 4.93 -3.26
#